data_AF-A0A9N9NWJ1-F1
#
_entry.id   AF-A0A9N9NWJ1-F1
#
_cell.length_a   1.000
_cell.length_b   1.000
_cell.length_c   1.000
_cell.angle_alpha   90.00
_cell.angle_beta   90.00
_cell.angle_gamma   90.00
#
_symmetry.space_group_name_H-M   'P 1'
#
loop_
_entity.id
_entity.type
_entity.pdbx_description
1 polymer ?
#
loop_
_entity_poly.entity_id
_entity_poly.type
_entity_poly.pdbx_seq_one_letter_code
_entity_poly.pdbx_strand_id
1 'polypeptide(L)'
;YLETRKEQRTRLPCFILYLAGPFLGVAGVIYSHGKILADPLIGPIPLMLLRYDREQMMKIARVFTALKSAYNTLHAYYDSPETGPQSLWPYYQAFNYQHKQVEFEYREQLYKDKLLFVVETKQNSDIPGLPRRLLVKFTESYGEAVHQFCADRGFAPKLFECYKLSMRWKVVIMEYLEDYVNLYDAVDAKVEWKEKIIKSIEEMHRAGF
;
A
#
# COMPACT_ATOMS: atom_id res chain seq x y z
N TYR A 1 -22.05 22.44 -13.70
CA TYR A 1 -22.47 22.29 -12.28
C TYR A 1 -23.36 21.07 -11.99
N LEU A 2 -24.07 20.48 -12.98
CA LEU A 2 -24.88 19.28 -12.77
C LEU A 2 -24.17 17.95 -13.10
N GLU A 3 -23.17 17.94 -13.97
CA GLU A 3 -22.42 16.73 -14.36
C GLU A 3 -21.47 16.22 -13.26
N THR A 4 -20.81 17.12 -12.52
CA THR A 4 -19.91 16.78 -11.41
C THR A 4 -20.59 16.10 -10.21
N ARG A 5 -21.93 16.18 -10.09
CA ARG A 5 -22.69 15.55 -9.00
C ARG A 5 -23.04 14.09 -9.24
N LYS A 6 -23.08 13.61 -10.48
CA LYS A 6 -23.37 12.20 -10.80
C LYS A 6 -22.12 11.32 -10.67
N GLU A 7 -20.96 11.82 -11.06
CA GLU A 7 -19.70 11.10 -10.97
C GLU A 7 -19.31 10.80 -9.51
N GLN A 8 -19.59 11.72 -8.59
CA GLN A 8 -19.33 11.55 -7.15
C GLN A 8 -20.21 10.48 -6.46
N ARG A 9 -21.23 9.96 -7.13
CA ARG A 9 -22.18 8.98 -6.56
C ARG A 9 -21.99 7.56 -7.06
N THR A 10 -21.08 7.33 -8.00
CA THR A 10 -20.99 6.04 -8.68
C THR A 10 -19.67 5.35 -8.35
N ARG A 11 -19.72 4.36 -7.48
CA ARG A 11 -18.58 3.45 -7.23
C ARG A 11 -18.41 2.56 -8.45
N LEU A 12 -17.23 2.55 -9.06
CA LEU A 12 -16.95 1.79 -10.29
C LEU A 12 -15.80 0.79 -10.11
N PRO A 13 -15.88 -0.19 -9.18
CA PRO A 13 -15.01 -1.35 -9.27
C PRO A 13 -15.44 -2.21 -10.48
N CYS A 14 -14.59 -2.38 -11.48
CA CYS A 14 -14.84 -3.37 -12.53
C CYS A 14 -13.57 -4.05 -13.02
N PHE A 15 -13.73 -5.19 -13.69
CA PHE A 15 -12.63 -5.87 -14.37
C PHE A 15 -12.71 -5.56 -15.87
N ILE A 16 -11.58 -5.19 -16.47
CA ILE A 16 -11.41 -5.16 -17.92
C ILE A 16 -10.65 -6.41 -18.32
N LEU A 17 -11.26 -7.22 -19.16
CA LEU A 17 -10.59 -8.30 -19.88
C LEU A 17 -10.16 -7.76 -21.23
N TYR A 18 -8.86 -7.82 -21.53
CA TYR A 18 -8.34 -7.37 -22.81
C TYR A 18 -7.59 -8.50 -23.49
N LEU A 19 -7.76 -8.59 -24.81
CA LEU A 19 -7.14 -9.60 -25.65
C LEU A 19 -6.17 -8.93 -26.60
N ALA A 20 -4.94 -9.44 -26.65
CA ALA A 20 -3.93 -9.07 -27.63
C ALA A 20 -3.52 -10.33 -28.39
N GLY A 21 -4.23 -10.62 -29.49
CA GLY A 21 -4.09 -11.90 -30.21
C GLY A 21 -4.45 -13.08 -29.30
N PRO A 22 -3.57 -14.09 -29.14
CA PRO A 22 -3.84 -15.23 -28.26
C PRO A 22 -3.55 -14.94 -26.79
N PHE A 23 -3.24 -13.70 -26.40
CA PHE A 23 -2.92 -13.35 -25.02
C PHE A 23 -4.11 -12.67 -24.32
N LEU A 24 -4.40 -13.11 -23.09
CA LEU A 24 -5.39 -12.52 -22.19
C LEU A 24 -4.72 -11.70 -21.10
N GLY A 25 -5.15 -10.47 -20.92
CA GLY A 25 -4.82 -9.69 -19.74
C GLY A 25 -6.08 -9.32 -18.94
N VAL A 26 -5.87 -9.04 -17.65
CA VAL A 26 -6.93 -8.62 -16.73
C VAL A 26 -6.47 -7.35 -16.04
N ALA A 27 -7.26 -6.28 -16.15
CA ALA A 27 -7.08 -5.04 -15.40
C ALA A 27 -8.24 -4.84 -14.43
N GLY A 28 -7.93 -4.21 -13.30
CA GLY A 28 -8.92 -3.74 -12.33
C GLY A 28 -9.09 -2.24 -12.52
N VAL A 29 -10.35 -1.79 -12.49
CA VAL A 29 -10.70 -0.38 -12.64
C VAL A 29 -11.40 0.08 -11.38
N ILE A 30 -11.05 1.27 -10.90
CA ILE A 30 -11.70 1.94 -9.79
C ILE A 30 -11.86 3.43 -10.10
N TYR A 31 -12.84 4.08 -9.47
CA TYR A 31 -12.93 5.54 -9.46
C TYR A 31 -12.31 6.08 -8.17
N SER A 32 -11.24 6.86 -8.27
CA SER A 32 -10.56 7.41 -7.10
C SER A 32 -10.05 8.81 -7.38
N HIS A 33 -10.19 9.72 -6.41
CA HIS A 33 -9.72 11.12 -6.51
C HIS A 33 -10.20 11.87 -7.76
N GLY A 34 -11.46 11.64 -8.17
CA GLY A 34 -12.04 12.31 -9.34
C GLY A 34 -11.58 11.73 -10.68
N LYS A 35 -10.87 10.60 -10.69
CA LYS A 35 -10.30 9.97 -11.89
C LYS A 35 -10.64 8.48 -11.93
N ILE A 36 -10.76 7.96 -13.14
CA ILE A 36 -10.80 6.50 -13.36
C ILE A 36 -9.34 6.02 -13.37
N LEU A 37 -9.03 5.08 -12.48
CA LEU A 37 -7.74 4.40 -12.42
C LEU A 37 -7.92 2.97 -12.93
N ALA A 38 -7.02 2.52 -13.80
CA ALA A 38 -7.02 1.17 -14.34
C ALA A 38 -5.62 0.58 -14.20
N ASP A 39 -5.49 -0.46 -13.37
CA ASP A 39 -4.22 -1.12 -13.10
C ASP A 39 -4.23 -2.56 -13.62
N PRO A 40 -3.15 -3.01 -14.30
CA PRO A 40 -3.04 -4.38 -14.78
C PRO A 40 -2.85 -5.32 -13.59
N LEU A 41 -3.88 -6.12 -13.27
CA LEU A 41 -3.83 -7.13 -12.21
C LEU A 41 -3.03 -8.35 -12.66
N ILE A 42 -3.19 -8.72 -13.92
CA ILE A 42 -2.52 -9.84 -14.57
C ILE A 42 -2.05 -9.36 -15.95
N GLY A 43 -0.73 -9.45 -16.19
CA GLY A 43 -0.15 -9.19 -17.51
C GLY A 43 -0.59 -10.24 -18.55
N PRO A 44 -0.33 -10.00 -19.84
CA PRO A 44 -0.81 -10.87 -20.92
C PRO A 44 -0.35 -12.32 -20.73
N ILE A 45 -1.28 -13.23 -20.44
CA ILE A 45 -1.05 -14.68 -20.38
C ILE A 45 -1.44 -15.30 -21.72
N PRO A 46 -0.63 -16.20 -22.30
CA PRO A 46 -1.00 -16.90 -23.52
C PRO A 46 -2.16 -17.85 -23.24
N LEU A 47 -3.18 -17.84 -24.10
CA LEU A 47 -4.30 -18.80 -24.13
C LEU A 47 -4.07 -19.95 -25.13
N MET A 48 -2.84 -20.09 -25.64
CA MET A 48 -2.48 -21.16 -26.55
C MET A 48 -2.49 -22.50 -25.82
N LEU A 49 -3.03 -23.54 -26.46
CA LEU A 49 -3.02 -24.89 -25.91
C LEU A 49 -1.61 -25.50 -26.02
N LEU A 50 -0.78 -25.28 -25.01
CA LEU A 50 0.52 -25.93 -24.88
C LEU A 50 0.36 -27.23 -24.09
N ARG A 51 0.04 -28.33 -24.78
CA ARG A 51 -0.29 -29.64 -24.16
C ARG A 51 0.75 -30.15 -23.16
N TYR A 52 2.02 -29.79 -23.33
CA TYR A 52 3.12 -30.23 -22.47
C TYR A 52 3.55 -29.17 -21.44
N ASP A 53 3.00 -27.96 -21.50
CA ASP A 53 3.29 -26.89 -20.54
C ASP A 53 2.22 -26.88 -19.44
N ARG A 54 2.34 -27.84 -18.52
CA ARG A 54 1.41 -27.99 -17.40
C ARG A 54 1.41 -26.78 -16.48
N GLU A 55 2.55 -26.11 -16.31
CA GLU A 55 2.66 -24.93 -15.45
C GLU A 55 1.85 -23.76 -16.00
N GLN A 56 1.96 -23.49 -17.30
CA GLN A 56 1.16 -22.47 -17.96
C GLN A 56 -0.33 -22.81 -17.92
N MET A 57 -0.72 -24.05 -18.22
CA MET A 57 -2.11 -24.49 -18.13
C MET A 57 -2.68 -24.31 -16.71
N MET A 58 -1.89 -24.63 -15.68
CA MET A 58 -2.26 -24.41 -14.28
C MET A 58 -2.36 -22.93 -13.94
N LYS A 59 -1.47 -22.08 -14.47
CA LYS A 59 -1.54 -20.63 -14.30
C LYS A 59 -2.84 -20.08 -14.90
N ILE A 60 -3.19 -20.47 -16.12
CA ILE A 60 -4.44 -20.07 -16.78
C ILE A 60 -5.65 -20.51 -15.95
N ALA A 61 -5.70 -21.78 -15.52
CA ALA A 61 -6.79 -22.29 -14.70
C ALA A 61 -6.95 -21.52 -13.38
N ARG A 62 -5.83 -21.20 -12.70
CA ARG A 62 -5.83 -20.38 -11.47
C ARG A 62 -6.35 -18.97 -11.74
N VAL A 63 -5.97 -18.35 -12.85
CA VAL A 63 -6.46 -17.03 -13.24
C VAL A 63 -7.98 -17.04 -13.46
N PHE A 64 -8.52 -17.99 -14.23
CA PHE A 64 -9.97 -18.08 -14.45
C PHE A 64 -10.73 -18.42 -13.17
N THR A 65 -10.16 -19.25 -12.29
CA THR A 65 -10.76 -19.57 -10.99
C THR A 65 -10.83 -18.33 -10.10
N ALA A 66 -9.73 -17.58 -10.01
CA ALA A 66 -9.68 -16.32 -9.25
C ALA A 66 -10.63 -15.27 -9.85
N LEU A 67 -10.67 -15.13 -11.17
CA LEU A 67 -11.56 -14.21 -11.86
C LEU A 67 -13.03 -14.56 -11.62
N LYS A 68 -13.41 -15.84 -11.64
CA LYS A 68 -14.76 -16.29 -11.31
C LYS A 68 -15.13 -15.95 -9.87
N SER A 69 -14.23 -16.19 -8.93
CA SER A 69 -14.45 -15.81 -7.52
C SER A 69 -14.62 -14.31 -7.37
N ALA A 70 -13.74 -13.52 -8.00
CA ALA A 70 -13.77 -12.07 -7.95
C ALA A 70 -15.03 -11.49 -8.62
N TYR A 71 -15.46 -12.08 -9.74
CA TYR A 71 -16.72 -11.75 -10.40
C TYR A 71 -17.91 -12.00 -9.48
N ASN A 72 -17.98 -13.15 -8.79
CA ASN A 72 -19.07 -13.44 -7.88
C ASN A 72 -19.12 -12.42 -6.72
N THR A 73 -17.96 -12.06 -6.15
CA THR A 73 -17.88 -11.01 -5.13
C THR A 73 -18.33 -9.66 -5.67
N LEU A 74 -17.90 -9.30 -6.88
CA LEU A 74 -18.27 -8.05 -7.52
C LEU A 74 -19.75 -7.99 -7.89
N HIS A 75 -20.31 -9.10 -8.36
CA HIS A 75 -21.73 -9.23 -8.65
C HIS A 75 -22.56 -9.05 -7.38
N ALA A 76 -22.20 -9.74 -6.31
CA ALA A 76 -22.87 -9.60 -5.00
C ALA A 76 -22.80 -8.17 -4.47
N TYR A 77 -21.69 -7.46 -4.71
CA TYR A 77 -21.56 -6.05 -4.39
C TYR A 77 -22.55 -5.18 -5.20
N TYR A 78 -22.75 -5.46 -6.48
CA TYR A 78 -23.70 -4.73 -7.33
C TYR A 78 -25.16 -5.11 -7.08
N ASP A 79 -25.45 -6.25 -6.46
CA ASP A 79 -26.80 -6.63 -6.02
C ASP A 79 -27.30 -5.72 -4.88
N SER A 80 -26.40 -5.20 -4.04
CA SER A 80 -26.70 -4.23 -2.98
C SER A 80 -25.56 -3.22 -2.82
N PRO A 81 -25.43 -2.25 -3.74
CA PRO A 81 -24.30 -1.33 -3.73
C PRO A 81 -24.41 -0.42 -2.51
N GLU A 82 -23.35 -0.31 -1.72
CA GLU A 82 -23.36 0.64 -0.61
C GLU A 82 -23.50 2.06 -1.16
N THR A 83 -24.46 2.79 -0.61
CA THR A 83 -24.69 4.19 -0.96
C THR A 83 -23.74 5.08 -0.17
N GLY A 84 -22.65 5.53 -0.78
CA GLY A 84 -21.70 6.43 -0.16
C GLY A 84 -20.52 6.74 -1.07
N PRO A 85 -19.73 7.80 -0.78
CA PRO A 85 -18.51 8.08 -1.52
C PRO A 85 -17.59 6.85 -1.48
N GLN A 86 -16.89 6.59 -2.58
CA GLN A 86 -15.84 5.57 -2.61
C GLN A 86 -14.75 5.96 -1.60
N SER A 87 -14.28 5.01 -0.79
CA SER A 87 -13.14 5.25 0.08
C SER A 87 -11.97 5.71 -0.77
N LEU A 88 -11.43 6.89 -0.45
CA LEU A 88 -10.20 7.40 -1.05
C LEU A 88 -8.95 6.80 -0.41
N TRP A 89 -9.14 6.03 0.67
CA TRP A 89 -8.06 5.43 1.43
C TRP A 89 -7.74 4.02 0.96
N PRO A 90 -6.47 3.59 1.09
CA PRO A 90 -6.09 2.21 0.86
C PRO A 90 -6.88 1.23 1.76
N TYR A 91 -7.01 -0.02 1.29
CA TYR A 91 -7.81 -1.04 1.97
C TYR A 91 -7.14 -1.63 3.23
N TYR A 92 -5.81 -1.50 3.35
CA TYR A 92 -5.08 -2.10 4.47
C TYR A 92 -5.27 -1.26 5.73
N GLN A 93 -6.07 -1.77 6.68
CA GLN A 93 -6.55 -1.00 7.84
C GLN A 93 -6.25 -1.67 9.18
N ALA A 94 -5.55 -2.80 9.16
CA ALA A 94 -5.21 -3.53 10.36
C ALA A 94 -3.86 -4.23 10.21
N PHE A 95 -3.19 -4.43 11.33
CA PHE A 95 -1.83 -4.95 11.37
C PHE A 95 -1.62 -5.69 12.69
N ASN A 96 -0.62 -6.56 12.77
CA ASN A 96 -0.41 -7.37 13.98
C ASN A 96 0.75 -6.81 14.80
N TYR A 97 0.49 -6.49 16.06
CA TYR A 97 1.50 -6.02 17.01
C TYR A 97 1.41 -6.80 18.32
N GLN A 98 2.52 -7.42 18.74
CA GLN A 98 2.59 -8.22 19.98
C GLN A 98 1.45 -9.25 20.11
N HIS A 99 1.17 -9.98 19.01
CA HIS A 99 0.09 -10.98 18.91
C HIS A 99 -1.34 -10.43 19.05
N LYS A 100 -1.53 -9.11 18.97
CA LYS A 100 -2.85 -8.47 18.91
C LYS A 100 -3.04 -7.82 17.55
N GLN A 101 -4.24 -7.94 17.01
CA GLN A 101 -4.63 -7.21 15.82
C GLN A 101 -4.95 -5.77 16.20
N VAL A 102 -4.31 -4.82 15.53
CA VAL A 102 -4.49 -3.39 15.71
C VAL A 102 -5.17 -2.84 14.48
N GLU A 103 -6.37 -2.28 14.66
CA GLU A 103 -7.06 -1.53 13.61
C GLU A 103 -6.72 -0.05 13.68
N PHE A 104 -6.66 0.59 12.53
CA PHE A 104 -6.44 2.02 12.42
C PHE A 104 -7.32 2.67 11.35
N GLU A 105 -7.40 3.99 11.43
CA GLU A 105 -8.11 4.82 10.46
C GLU A 105 -7.15 5.82 9.82
N TYR A 106 -7.28 5.98 8.51
CA TYR A 106 -6.55 7.01 7.77
C TYR A 106 -7.04 8.41 8.14
N ARG A 107 -6.09 9.33 8.36
CA ARG A 107 -6.38 10.73 8.67
C ARG A 107 -5.97 11.65 7.54
N GLU A 108 -4.75 11.48 7.04
CA GLU A 108 -4.21 12.33 5.98
C GLU A 108 -3.17 11.61 5.13
N GLN A 109 -2.99 12.08 3.89
CA GLN A 109 -1.87 11.73 3.03
C GLN A 109 -0.86 12.89 3.07
N LEU A 110 0.35 12.64 3.57
CA LEU A 110 1.33 13.71 3.82
C LEU A 110 1.79 14.43 2.55
N TYR A 111 1.89 13.69 1.44
CA TYR A 111 2.31 14.23 0.15
C TYR A 111 1.40 13.69 -0.95
N LYS A 112 0.91 14.58 -1.81
CA LYS A 112 -0.06 14.22 -2.87
C LYS A 112 0.45 13.14 -3.83
N ASP A 113 1.76 13.08 -4.03
CA ASP A 113 2.46 12.20 -4.96
C ASP A 113 3.10 10.98 -4.29
N LYS A 114 3.02 10.85 -2.96
CA LYS A 114 3.60 9.72 -2.22
C LYS A 114 2.53 8.93 -1.50
N LEU A 115 2.65 7.61 -1.52
CA LEU A 115 1.76 6.70 -0.78
C LEU A 115 2.19 6.62 0.69
N LEU A 116 2.15 7.77 1.37
CA LEU A 116 2.57 7.98 2.74
C LEU A 116 1.45 8.65 3.51
N PHE A 117 0.94 7.96 4.53
CA PHE A 117 -0.30 8.32 5.20
C PHE A 117 -0.13 8.35 6.70
N VAL A 118 -0.72 9.35 7.36
CA VAL A 118 -0.87 9.36 8.82
C VAL A 118 -2.15 8.63 9.17
N VAL A 119 -2.05 7.74 10.15
CA VAL A 119 -3.16 6.95 10.65
C VAL A 119 -3.27 7.06 12.16
N GLU A 120 -4.47 6.85 12.67
CA GLU A 120 -4.73 6.77 14.11
C GLU A 120 -5.27 5.38 14.46
N THR A 121 -4.68 4.75 15.47
CA THR A 121 -5.17 3.49 16.02
C THR A 121 -6.54 3.68 16.67
N LYS A 122 -7.46 2.74 16.47
CA LYS A 122 -8.77 2.78 17.13
C LYS A 122 -8.61 2.54 18.65
N GLN A 123 -9.44 3.19 19.48
CA GLN A 123 -9.34 3.23 20.95
C GLN A 123 -9.25 1.87 21.66
N ASN A 124 -9.63 0.75 21.02
CA ASN A 124 -9.46 -0.60 21.57
C ASN A 124 -8.00 -1.11 21.59
N SER A 125 -7.04 -0.25 21.26
CA SER A 125 -5.63 -0.60 21.05
C SER A 125 -4.71 -0.03 22.13
N ASP A 126 -5.15 0.07 23.39
CA ASP A 126 -4.29 0.39 24.56
C ASP A 126 -3.24 -0.73 24.76
N ILE A 127 -2.31 -0.80 23.81
CA ILE A 127 -1.24 -1.77 23.74
C ILE A 127 0.03 -1.04 24.17
N PRO A 128 0.69 -1.49 25.27
CA PRO A 128 1.89 -0.85 25.75
C PRO A 128 2.96 -0.68 24.66
N GLY A 129 3.45 0.56 24.52
CA GLY A 129 4.52 0.88 23.58
C GLY A 129 4.09 1.01 22.11
N LEU A 130 2.78 1.09 21.85
CA LEU A 130 2.24 1.51 20.56
C LEU A 130 1.63 2.93 20.67
N PRO A 131 2.11 3.91 19.91
CA PRO A 131 1.53 5.25 19.93
C PRO A 131 0.20 5.29 19.19
N ARG A 132 -0.65 6.27 19.56
CA ARG A 132 -1.96 6.48 18.93
C ARG A 132 -1.85 6.86 17.45
N ARG A 133 -0.82 7.62 17.07
CA ARG A 133 -0.55 8.06 15.69
C ARG A 133 0.60 7.27 15.11
N LEU A 134 0.42 6.81 13.88
CA LEU A 134 1.39 6.02 13.13
C LEU A 134 1.51 6.55 11.70
N LEU A 135 2.60 6.16 11.05
CA LEU A 135 2.84 6.44 9.64
C LEU A 135 2.78 5.14 8.84
N VAL A 136 1.95 5.11 7.80
CA VAL A 136 1.78 3.98 6.89
C VAL A 136 2.32 4.35 5.51
N LYS A 137 3.29 3.58 5.03
CA LYS A 137 3.91 3.73 3.71
C LYS A 137 3.61 2.51 2.84
N PHE A 138 3.17 2.74 1.61
CA PHE A 138 3.10 1.69 0.59
C PHE A 138 4.26 1.83 -0.38
N THR A 139 4.96 0.73 -0.65
CA THR A 139 6.12 0.73 -1.56
C THR A 139 6.40 -0.67 -2.10
N GLU A 140 7.01 -0.79 -3.28
CA GLU A 140 7.43 -2.08 -3.83
C GLU A 140 8.77 -2.59 -3.26
N SER A 141 9.58 -1.68 -2.73
CA SER A 141 10.91 -1.98 -2.19
C SER A 141 11.12 -1.26 -0.87
N TYR A 142 11.50 -2.03 0.16
CA TYR A 142 11.82 -1.47 1.47
C TYR A 142 12.94 -2.24 2.13
N GLY A 143 13.95 -1.51 2.61
CA GLY A 143 15.07 -2.03 3.38
C GLY A 143 14.67 -2.20 4.85
N GLU A 144 13.89 -3.24 5.14
CA GLU A 144 13.43 -3.55 6.49
C GLU A 144 14.58 -3.76 7.47
N ALA A 145 15.58 -4.56 7.08
CA ALA A 145 16.74 -4.85 7.94
C ALA A 145 17.56 -3.61 8.28
N VAL A 146 17.86 -2.76 7.29
CA VAL A 146 18.59 -1.49 7.53
C VAL A 146 17.75 -0.50 8.33
N HIS A 147 16.44 -0.43 8.09
CA HIS A 147 15.55 0.41 8.89
C HIS A 147 15.57 -0.04 10.35
N GLN A 148 15.38 -1.33 10.62
CA GLN A 148 15.38 -1.87 11.98
C GLN A 148 16.72 -1.60 12.67
N PHE A 149 17.84 -1.83 11.97
CA PHE A 149 19.17 -1.51 12.47
C PHE A 149 19.32 -0.05 12.88
N CYS A 150 18.82 0.87 12.07
CA CYS A 150 18.82 2.31 12.34
C CYS A 150 17.87 2.67 13.50
N ALA A 151 16.69 2.04 13.58
CA ALA A 151 15.73 2.28 14.64
C ALA A 151 16.27 1.85 16.02
N ASP A 152 16.92 0.69 16.10
CA ASP A 152 17.54 0.19 17.33
C ASP A 152 18.65 1.12 17.88
N ARG A 153 19.21 1.99 17.02
CA ARG A 153 20.24 2.98 17.35
C ARG A 153 19.71 4.41 17.47
N GLY A 154 18.40 4.61 17.28
CA GLY A 154 17.78 5.93 17.31
C GLY A 154 18.08 6.80 16.08
N PHE A 155 18.53 6.21 14.97
CA PHE A 155 18.76 6.93 13.70
C PHE A 155 17.50 6.97 12.82
N ALA A 156 16.56 6.06 13.04
CA ALA A 156 15.29 6.00 12.32
C ALA A 156 14.12 5.88 13.31
N PRO A 157 12.90 6.29 12.91
CA PRO A 157 11.70 6.05 13.70
C PRO A 157 11.49 4.57 13.96
N LYS A 158 10.84 4.22 15.07
CA LYS A 158 10.54 2.81 15.38
C LYS A 158 9.72 2.16 14.26
N LEU A 159 10.13 0.97 13.84
CA LEU A 159 9.39 0.15 12.88
C LEU A 159 8.45 -0.79 13.63
N PHE A 160 7.17 -0.81 13.25
CA PHE A 160 6.16 -1.68 13.87
C PHE A 160 5.85 -2.89 13.00
N GLU A 161 5.74 -2.71 11.68
CA GLU A 161 5.50 -3.83 10.76
C GLU A 161 6.03 -3.52 9.36
N CYS A 162 6.57 -4.54 8.69
CA CYS A 162 6.80 -4.53 7.25
C CYS A 162 6.10 -5.76 6.63
N TYR A 163 4.89 -5.56 6.14
CA TYR A 163 4.07 -6.63 5.60
C TYR A 163 4.11 -6.67 4.08
N LYS A 164 4.27 -7.85 3.49
CA LYS A 164 4.25 -8.05 2.04
C LYS A 164 2.81 -8.27 1.55
N LEU A 165 2.32 -7.33 0.76
CA LEU A 165 1.07 -7.43 0.01
C LEU A 165 1.24 -8.23 -1.28
N SER A 166 0.11 -8.46 -1.96
CA SER A 166 0.09 -8.95 -3.33
C SER A 166 0.85 -8.01 -4.29
N MET A 167 1.26 -8.55 -5.45
CA MET A 167 1.87 -7.77 -6.53
C MET A 167 3.11 -6.96 -6.12
N ARG A 168 3.96 -7.53 -5.25
CA ARG A 168 5.25 -6.96 -4.79
C ARG A 168 5.13 -5.73 -3.89
N TRP A 169 3.92 -5.26 -3.62
CA TRP A 169 3.72 -4.17 -2.67
C TRP A 169 4.08 -4.59 -1.25
N LYS A 170 4.54 -3.64 -0.47
CA LYS A 170 4.76 -3.73 0.97
C LYS A 170 3.99 -2.62 1.67
N VAL A 171 3.42 -2.93 2.82
CA VAL A 171 2.99 -1.93 3.81
C VAL A 171 4.05 -1.85 4.88
N VAL A 172 4.49 -0.63 5.15
CA VAL A 172 5.44 -0.33 6.22
C VAL A 172 4.73 0.55 7.21
N ILE A 173 4.65 0.11 8.46
CA ILE A 173 4.05 0.84 9.57
C ILE A 173 5.17 1.23 10.51
N MET A 174 5.31 2.53 10.73
CA MET A 174 6.37 3.10 11.56
C MET A 174 5.83 4.23 12.43
N GLU A 175 6.64 4.63 13.39
CA GLU A 175 6.38 5.76 14.26
C GLU A 175 6.16 7.05 13.47
N TYR A 176 5.15 7.82 13.90
CA TYR A 176 4.92 9.16 13.42
C TYR A 176 5.73 10.15 14.26
N LEU A 177 6.58 10.95 13.61
CA LEU A 177 7.34 12.01 14.26
C LEU A 177 6.56 13.32 14.14
N GLU A 178 6.17 13.92 15.27
CA GLU A 178 5.44 15.20 15.30
C GLU A 178 6.39 16.40 15.17
N ASP A 179 7.53 16.36 15.86
CA ASP A 179 8.46 17.48 15.99
C ASP A 179 9.77 17.21 15.24
N TYR A 180 9.72 17.22 13.90
CA TYR A 180 10.93 17.11 13.08
C TYR A 180 11.05 18.29 12.10
N VAL A 181 12.30 18.63 11.78
CA VAL A 181 12.62 19.58 10.72
C VAL A 181 13.19 18.80 9.55
N ASN A 182 12.63 18.97 8.36
CA ASN A 182 13.22 18.37 7.18
C ASN A 182 14.60 19.00 6.95
N LEU A 183 15.60 18.18 6.63
CA LEU A 183 16.95 18.69 6.39
C LEU A 183 16.97 19.74 5.27
N TYR A 184 16.11 19.61 4.26
CA TYR A 184 15.95 20.58 3.17
C TYR A 184 15.51 21.96 3.69
N ASP A 185 14.58 21.99 4.64
CA ASP A 185 14.09 23.23 5.25
C ASP A 185 15.07 23.77 6.31
N ALA A 186 15.92 22.91 6.86
CA ALA A 186 16.90 23.25 7.89
C ALA A 186 18.23 23.80 7.35
N VAL A 187 18.47 23.79 6.02
CA VAL A 187 19.76 24.21 5.43
C VAL A 187 20.13 25.64 5.82
N ASP A 188 19.13 26.51 5.97
CA ASP A 188 19.33 27.92 6.36
C ASP A 188 19.62 28.11 7.85
N ALA A 189 19.33 27.11 8.69
CA ALA A 189 19.39 27.23 10.14
C ALA A 189 20.82 27.09 10.73
N LYS A 190 21.86 26.87 9.90
CA LYS A 190 23.28 26.72 10.30
C LYS A 190 23.52 25.70 11.42
N VAL A 191 22.68 24.68 11.51
CA VAL A 191 22.79 23.72 12.60
C VAL A 191 23.61 22.49 12.21
N GLU A 192 24.44 22.03 13.15
CA GLU A 192 25.53 21.11 12.89
C GLU A 192 25.08 19.63 12.91
N TRP A 193 24.41 19.21 11.84
CA TRP A 193 23.87 17.84 11.69
C TRP A 193 24.82 16.88 10.99
N LYS A 194 25.84 17.44 10.34
CA LYS A 194 26.76 16.72 9.47
C LYS A 194 27.46 15.57 10.18
N GLU A 195 27.98 15.80 11.39
CA GLU A 195 28.70 14.77 12.14
C GLU A 195 27.78 13.61 12.53
N LYS A 196 26.54 13.90 12.95
CA LYS A 196 25.55 12.86 13.29
C LYS A 196 25.19 12.01 12.07
N ILE A 197 24.97 12.66 10.92
CA ILE A 197 24.65 11.98 9.66
C ILE A 197 25.83 11.10 9.22
N ILE A 198 27.07 11.63 9.23
CA ILE A 198 28.27 10.86 8.88
C ILE A 198 28.41 9.63 9.77
N LYS A 199 28.31 9.82 11.10
CA LYS A 199 28.38 8.72 12.06
C LYS A 199 27.33 7.64 11.79
N SER A 200 26.08 8.03 11.52
CA SER A 200 25.02 7.06 11.20
C SER A 200 25.31 6.26 9.93
N ILE A 201 25.86 6.91 8.89
CA ILE A 201 26.22 6.25 7.63
C ILE A 201 27.41 5.29 7.82
N GLU A 202 28.43 5.71 8.57
CA GLU A 202 29.59 4.83 8.87
C GLU A 202 29.19 3.59 9.67
N GLU A 203 28.23 3.72 10.58
CA GLU A 203 27.69 2.57 11.31
C GLU A 203 26.90 1.63 10.39
N MET A 204 26.12 2.16 9.44
CA MET A 204 25.43 1.35 8.43
C MET A 204 26.41 0.59 7.55
N HIS A 205 27.43 1.26 7.01
CA HIS A 205 28.44 0.62 6.17
C HIS A 205 29.22 -0.47 6.92
N ARG A 206 29.60 -0.23 8.19
CA ARG A 206 30.26 -1.24 9.03
C ARG A 206 29.37 -2.46 9.30
N ALA A 207 28.06 -2.28 9.30
CA ALA A 207 27.09 -3.36 9.45
C ALA A 207 26.72 -4.06 8.13
N GLY A 208 27.25 -3.59 6.99
CA GLY A 208 27.01 -4.20 5.67
C GLY A 208 25.71 -3.77 5.00
N PHE A 209 25.15 -2.61 5.39
CA PHE A 209 24.00 -1.98 4.74
C PHE A 209 24.40 -0.88 3.76
#